data_AF-A0A9D1ADF0-F1
#
_entry.id   AF-A0A9D1ADF0-F1
#
_cell.length_a   1.000
_cell.length_b   1.000
_cell.length_c   1.000
_cell.angle_alpha   90.00
_cell.angle_beta   90.00
_cell.angle_gamma   90.00
#
_symmetry.space_group_name_H-M   'P 1'
#
loop_
_entity.id
_entity.type
_entity.pdbx_description
1 polymer ?
#
loop_
_entity_poly.entity_id
_entity_poly.type
_entity_poly.pdbx_seq_one_letter_code
_entity_poly.pdbx_strand_id
1 'polypeptide(L)' 'MAGTPLAMGYVPTQSWETPFSPCKGLSLGTIFPGLCYPFCGKGGKCR' A
#
# COMPACT_ATOMS: atom_id res chain seq x y z
N MET A 1 15.72 -16.70 6.07
CA MET A 1 16.40 -15.40 6.20
C MET A 1 17.87 -15.63 6.56
N ALA A 2 18.68 -16.11 5.62
CA ALA A 2 20.12 -16.25 5.80
C ALA A 2 20.77 -15.63 4.55
N GLY A 3 21.30 -14.41 4.67
CA GLY A 3 21.89 -13.68 3.54
C GLY A 3 21.77 -12.15 3.58
N THR A 4 21.06 -11.57 4.55
CA THR A 4 21.03 -10.11 4.73
C THR A 4 22.18 -9.66 5.64
N PRO A 5 23.00 -8.68 5.25
CA PRO A 5 24.06 -8.13 6.10
C PRO A 5 23.49 -7.54 7.39
N LEU A 6 24.31 -7.63 8.45
CA LEU A 6 23.97 -7.15 9.78
C LEU A 6 23.88 -5.62 9.81
N ALA A 7 23.10 -5.09 10.76
CA ALA A 7 22.88 -3.65 10.99
C ALA A 7 22.24 -2.87 9.82
N MET A 8 21.78 -3.56 8.77
CA MET A 8 20.99 -2.97 7.69
C MET A 8 19.50 -3.21 7.92
N GLY A 9 18.72 -2.13 7.93
CA GLY A 9 17.26 -2.21 7.95
C GLY A 9 16.73 -2.55 6.54
N TYR A 10 16.25 -3.77 6.34
CA TYR A 10 15.62 -4.18 5.09
C TYR A 10 14.12 -3.92 5.13
N VAL A 11 13.59 -3.37 4.05
CA VAL A 11 12.14 -3.33 3.84
C VAL A 11 11.67 -4.77 3.61
N PRO A 12 10.71 -5.29 4.41
CA PRO A 12 10.15 -6.61 4.17
C PRO A 12 9.58 -6.68 2.75
N THR A 13 9.80 -7.80 2.07
CA THR A 13 9.13 -8.05 0.80
C THR A 13 7.62 -8.12 1.05
N GLN A 14 6.89 -7.15 0.53
CA GLN A 14 5.43 -7.12 0.67
C GLN A 14 4.79 -7.99 -0.42
N SER A 15 3.88 -8.87 -0.01
CA SER A 15 3.01 -9.59 -0.94
C SER A 15 1.99 -8.62 -1.52
N TRP A 16 1.92 -8.53 -2.84
CA TRP A 16 0.96 -7.69 -3.52
C TRP A 16 -0.33 -8.48 -3.82
N GLU A 17 -1.46 -7.82 -3.64
CA GLU A 17 -2.75 -8.27 -4.13
C GLU A 17 -2.88 -7.99 -5.65
N THR A 18 -3.84 -8.63 -6.31
CA THR A 18 -4.10 -8.38 -7.73
C THR A 18 -4.59 -6.94 -7.92
N PRO A 19 -3.85 -6.07 -8.63
CA PRO A 19 -4.24 -4.67 -8.78
C PRO A 19 -5.47 -4.54 -9.69
N PHE A 20 -6.19 -3.43 -9.53
CA PHE A 20 -7.23 -3.06 -10.48
C PHE A 20 -6.65 -2.75 -11.87
N SER A 21 -7.51 -2.81 -12.89
CA SER A 21 -7.15 -2.28 -14.20
C SER A 21 -6.80 -0.79 -14.11
N PRO A 22 -5.91 -0.28 -14.99
CA PRO A 22 -5.46 1.11 -14.91
C PRO A 22 -6.61 2.13 -14.92
N CYS A 23 -7.62 1.92 -15.77
CA CYS A 23 -8.78 2.81 -15.87
C CYS A 23 -9.59 2.84 -14.56
N LYS A 24 -9.78 1.68 -13.93
CA LYS A 24 -10.51 1.56 -12.66
C LYS A 24 -9.70 2.18 -11.51
N GLY A 25 -8.41 1.91 -11.45
CA GLY A 25 -7.54 2.46 -10.41
C GLY A 25 -7.44 3.98 -10.49
N LEU A 26 -7.38 4.55 -11.70
CA LEU A 26 -7.44 6.00 -11.92
C LEU A 26 -8.75 6.60 -11.40
N SER A 27 -9.89 5.94 -11.69
CA SER A 27 -11.20 6.41 -11.23
C SER A 27 -11.37 6.34 -9.70
N LEU A 28 -10.72 5.38 -9.03
CA LEU A 28 -10.83 5.19 -7.57
C LEU A 28 -9.75 5.95 -6.78
N GLY A 29 -8.70 6.43 -7.44
CA GLY A 29 -7.55 7.05 -6.78
C GLY A 29 -6.58 6.05 -6.13
N THR A 30 -6.78 4.75 -6.34
CA THR A 30 -5.87 3.67 -5.90
C THR A 30 -5.99 2.45 -6.82
N ILE A 31 -4.85 1.82 -7.14
CA ILE A 31 -4.82 0.54 -7.87
C ILE A 31 -4.91 -0.67 -6.93
N PHE A 32 -4.74 -0.46 -5.63
CA PHE A 32 -4.73 -1.52 -4.61
C PHE A 32 -6.12 -1.67 -3.99
N PRO A 33 -6.80 -2.82 -4.18
CA PRO A 33 -8.13 -3.07 -3.63
C PRO A 33 -8.20 -2.87 -2.11
N GLY A 34 -7.19 -3.33 -1.38
CA GLY A 34 -7.07 -3.18 0.06
C GLY A 34 -6.85 -1.74 0.53
N LEU A 35 -6.63 -0.78 -0.36
CA LEU A 35 -6.58 0.65 -0.04
C LEU A 35 -7.85 1.41 -0.49
N CYS A 36 -8.78 0.73 -1.14
CA CYS A 36 -10.02 1.33 -1.65
C CYS A 36 -11.07 1.47 -0.53
N TYR A 37 -10.78 2.30 0.48
CA TYR A 37 -11.69 2.58 1.58
C TYR A 37 -12.60 3.78 1.30
N PRO A 38 -13.84 3.79 1.82
CA PRO A 38 -14.69 4.97 1.75
C PRO A 38 -14.01 6.13 2.47
N PHE A 39 -14.05 7.32 1.88
CA PHE A 39 -13.52 8.52 2.52
C PHE A 39 -14.43 8.91 3.69
N CYS A 40 -14.07 8.52 4.91
CA CYS A 40 -14.88 8.80 6.10
C CYS A 40 -14.76 10.25 6.61
N GLY A 41 -14.05 11.15 5.91
CA GLY A 41 -13.84 12.54 6.32
C GLY A 41 -13.02 12.74 7.61
N LYS A 42 -12.70 11.65 8.33
CA LYS A 42 -11.84 11.61 9.50
C LYS A 42 -10.36 11.49 9.09
N GLY A 43 -9.90 12.40 8.24
CA GLY A 43 -8.48 12.51 7.89
C GLY A 43 -7.62 12.62 9.15
N GLY A 44 -6.35 12.20 9.05
CA GLY A 44 -5.41 12.22 10.17
C GLY A 44 -5.39 13.60 10.83
N LYS A 45 -5.73 13.65 12.13
CA LYS A 45 -5.51 14.86 12.93
C LYS A 45 -4.01 15.16 12.85
N CYS A 46 -3.65 16.35 12.34
CA CYS A 46 -2.34 16.91 12.60
C CYS A 46 -2.21 16.96 14.13
N ARG A 47 -1.28 16.17 14.68
CA ARG A 47 -0.87 16.27 16.08
C ARG A 47 0.30 17.23 16.14
#